data_AF-A0AAD2E2B0-F1
#
_entry.id   AF-A0AAD2E2B0-F1
#
_cell.length_a   1.000
_cell.length_b   1.000
_cell.length_c   1.000
_cell.angle_alpha   90.00
_cell.angle_beta   90.00
_cell.angle_gamma   90.00
#
_symmetry.space_group_name_H-M   'P 1'
#
loop_
_entity.id
_entity.type
_entity.pdbx_description
1 polymer ?
#
loop_
_entity_poly.entity_id
_entity_poly.type
_entity_poly.pdbx_seq_one_letter_code
_entity_poly.pdbx_strand_id
1 'polypeptide(L)'
;MSVHDQAAAAVLSQLALAADGAVLGIALAYVAIRSILKFTATTSALRKIDNAPSVQPSDLRSLLSSCNTDSNSNTCTSGNTNQSNSDGGGKLIIVRGCVEAKSAVEGQGMILRGNTSNIVVSQESREKGVILQRTQTCIHNEWRGFFGWTSELRSILARSWKDQETSTIRTVPFVLVEAGRRPQPGYVIVNMEGSRHSLPLTTVYHHLQPISASPYTFLQALFGHEYPVGLLDEEKILPLGKNITAVGICSLRNGSPEIKSCKDLPYFLSDLTKDQIMADLTFKTKVLLLSGVVFGSLAIGILGYAIQRNWNRWKDWRQQRQAQQNNSASNDVSPQIAAAEETGDVPDGELCVICLMRRRRSAFIPCGHLVCCQRCALSVEREISPKCPVCRQTIRNSVRIYDA
;
A
#
# COMPACT_ATOMS: atom_id res chain seq x y z
N MET A 1 14.86 7.86 4.57
CA MET A 1 13.70 7.73 3.65
C MET A 1 14.15 6.81 2.54
N SER A 2 13.40 5.74 2.27
CA SER A 2 13.78 4.76 1.25
C SER A 2 13.59 5.39 -0.13
N VAL A 3 14.43 5.03 -1.11
CA VAL A 3 14.25 5.44 -2.53
C VAL A 3 12.84 5.12 -3.04
N HIS A 4 12.18 4.12 -2.45
CA HIS A 4 10.77 3.79 -2.67
C HIS A 4 9.79 4.90 -2.28
N ASP A 5 10.06 5.66 -1.22
CA ASP A 5 9.18 6.75 -0.76
C ASP A 5 9.22 7.95 -1.71
N GLN A 6 10.39 8.19 -2.33
CA GLN A 6 10.63 9.35 -3.19
C GLN A 6 10.06 9.15 -4.60
N ALA A 7 10.18 7.94 -5.16
CA ALA A 7 9.57 7.59 -6.44
C ALA A 7 8.04 7.46 -6.36
N ALA A 8 7.51 6.93 -5.24
CA ALA A 8 6.07 6.90 -5.00
C ALA A 8 5.50 8.32 -4.87
N ALA A 9 6.21 9.23 -4.20
CA ALA A 9 5.79 10.63 -4.09
C ALA A 9 5.74 11.34 -5.46
N ALA A 10 6.70 11.07 -6.36
CA ALA A 10 6.71 11.64 -7.71
C ALA A 10 5.52 11.16 -8.56
N VAL A 11 5.21 9.87 -8.53
CA VAL A 11 4.06 9.31 -9.26
C VAL A 11 2.74 9.82 -8.69
N LEU A 12 2.62 9.91 -7.36
CA LEU A 12 1.45 10.51 -6.72
C LEU A 12 1.27 11.98 -7.10
N SER A 13 2.36 12.73 -7.27
CA SER A 13 2.30 14.13 -7.70
C SER A 13 1.87 14.29 -9.16
N GLN A 14 2.28 13.39 -10.06
CA GLN A 14 1.84 13.42 -11.45
C GLN A 14 0.39 12.93 -11.62
N LEU A 15 -0.01 11.89 -10.89
CA LEU A 15 -1.42 11.46 -10.85
C LEU A 15 -2.34 12.53 -10.24
N ALA A 16 -1.84 13.33 -9.30
CA ALA A 16 -2.57 14.45 -8.72
C ALA A 16 -2.84 15.59 -9.71
N LEU A 17 -1.96 15.79 -10.69
CA LEU A 17 -2.14 16.79 -11.74
C LEU A 17 -3.08 16.32 -12.86
N ALA A 18 -3.20 15.01 -13.06
CA ALA A 18 -4.03 14.42 -14.11
C ALA A 18 -5.45 14.00 -13.66
N ALA A 19 -5.67 13.74 -12.37
CA ALA A 19 -6.97 13.32 -11.83
C ALA A 19 -7.66 14.43 -11.01
N ASP A 20 -9.00 14.45 -11.01
CA ASP A 20 -9.78 15.18 -10.00
C ASP A 20 -9.22 14.81 -8.62
N GLY A 21 -8.68 15.79 -7.87
CA GLY A 21 -7.80 15.59 -6.70
C GLY A 21 -8.25 14.61 -5.61
N ALA A 22 -9.44 14.03 -5.69
CA ALA A 22 -9.89 12.87 -4.93
C ALA A 22 -8.90 11.69 -4.96
N VAL A 23 -8.27 11.37 -6.11
CA VAL A 23 -7.30 10.25 -6.18
C VAL A 23 -6.06 10.54 -5.34
N LEU A 24 -5.55 11.77 -5.39
CA LEU A 24 -4.46 12.22 -4.51
C LEU A 24 -4.90 12.15 -3.04
N GLY A 25 -6.11 12.62 -2.72
CA GLY A 25 -6.66 12.56 -1.37
C GLY A 25 -6.71 11.13 -0.81
N ILE A 26 -7.15 10.16 -1.62
CA ILE A 26 -7.19 8.73 -1.24
C ILE A 26 -5.79 8.17 -1.05
N ALA A 27 -4.85 8.49 -1.93
CA ALA A 27 -3.47 8.02 -1.80
C ALA A 27 -2.78 8.58 -0.54
N LEU A 28 -2.95 9.87 -0.24
CA LEU A 28 -2.44 10.48 0.97
C LEU A 28 -3.11 9.89 2.22
N ALA A 29 -4.41 9.60 2.17
CA ALA A 29 -5.11 8.92 3.26
C ALA A 29 -4.53 7.51 3.51
N TYR A 30 -4.22 6.75 2.45
CA TYR A 30 -3.58 5.44 2.57
C TYR A 30 -2.20 5.55 3.23
N VAL A 31 -1.38 6.52 2.82
CA VAL A 31 -0.06 6.78 3.43
C VAL A 31 -0.22 7.15 4.91
N ALA A 32 -1.17 8.02 5.24
CA ALA A 32 -1.46 8.41 6.62
C ALA A 32 -1.87 7.22 7.50
N ILE A 33 -2.78 6.36 7.02
CA ILE A 33 -3.21 5.13 7.72
C ILE A 33 -2.01 4.21 7.95
N ARG A 34 -1.17 4.00 6.92
CA ARG A 34 0.01 3.14 7.02
C ARG A 34 1.04 3.71 8.01
N SER A 35 1.18 5.03 8.08
CA SER A 35 2.01 5.74 9.07
C SER A 35 1.48 5.50 10.49
N ILE A 36 0.17 5.59 10.71
CA ILE A 36 -0.47 5.35 12.01
C ILE A 36 -0.30 3.89 12.45
N LEU A 37 -0.50 2.91 11.56
CA LEU A 37 -0.30 1.50 11.88
C LEU A 37 1.16 1.19 12.23
N LYS A 38 2.12 1.79 11.51
CA LYS A 38 3.54 1.67 11.88
C LYS A 38 3.83 2.34 13.22
N PHE A 39 3.25 3.51 13.47
CA PHE A 39 3.40 4.24 14.73
C PHE A 39 2.89 3.45 15.94
N THR A 40 1.71 2.80 15.83
CA THR A 40 1.18 1.99 16.94
C THR A 40 2.05 0.75 17.19
N ALA A 41 2.55 0.11 16.12
CA ALA A 41 3.48 -1.01 16.23
C ALA A 41 4.82 -0.59 16.88
N THR A 42 5.44 0.52 16.43
CA THR A 42 6.70 1.01 17.02
C THR A 42 6.53 1.49 18.45
N THR A 43 5.39 2.11 18.78
CA THR A 43 5.09 2.55 20.15
C THR A 43 4.88 1.35 21.08
N SER A 44 4.20 0.30 20.62
CA SER A 44 4.07 -0.96 21.36
C SER A 44 5.43 -1.60 21.62
N ALA A 45 6.28 -1.68 20.59
CA ALA A 45 7.65 -2.17 20.72
C ALA A 45 8.49 -1.33 21.70
N LEU A 46 8.37 0.00 21.64
CA LEU A 46 9.07 0.90 22.57
C LEU A 46 8.66 0.64 24.03
N ARG A 47 7.36 0.49 24.32
CA ARG A 47 6.88 0.14 25.67
C ARG A 47 7.40 -1.22 26.13
N LYS A 48 7.42 -2.21 25.24
CA LYS A 48 7.94 -3.56 25.55
C LYS A 48 9.44 -3.50 25.89
N ILE A 49 10.22 -2.70 25.17
CA ILE A 49 11.67 -2.52 25.38
C ILE A 49 11.97 -1.74 26.66
N ASP A 50 11.18 -0.70 26.95
CA ASP A 50 11.29 0.12 28.15
C ASP A 50 11.11 -0.75 29.41
N ASN A 51 10.04 -1.54 29.42
CA ASN A 51 9.72 -2.49 30.51
C ASN A 51 10.69 -3.68 30.59
N ALA A 52 11.50 -3.95 29.57
CA ALA A 52 12.40 -5.09 29.55
C ALA A 52 13.64 -4.81 30.42
N PRO A 53 13.98 -5.71 31.36
CA PRO A 53 15.20 -5.55 32.16
C PRO A 53 16.42 -5.71 31.26
N SER A 54 17.40 -4.80 31.41
CA SER A 54 18.74 -4.95 30.86
C SER A 54 19.59 -5.74 31.84
N VAL A 55 20.02 -6.93 31.45
CA VAL A 55 20.68 -7.88 32.34
C VAL A 55 22.01 -8.30 31.74
N GLN A 56 23.02 -8.48 32.58
CA GLN A 56 24.28 -9.09 32.18
C GLN A 56 24.13 -10.61 32.00
N PRO A 57 24.93 -11.24 31.11
CA PRO A 57 24.89 -12.69 30.92
C PRO A 57 25.02 -13.53 32.20
N SER A 58 25.78 -13.07 33.21
CA SER A 58 25.96 -13.75 34.50
C SER A 58 24.67 -13.86 35.32
N ASP A 59 23.89 -12.79 35.34
CA ASP A 59 22.71 -12.65 36.20
C ASP A 59 21.44 -13.17 35.50
N LEU A 60 21.59 -13.59 34.25
CA LEU A 60 20.49 -14.11 33.46
C LEU A 60 19.94 -15.43 34.02
N ARG A 61 20.84 -16.28 34.53
CA ARG A 61 20.47 -17.59 35.06
C ARG A 61 19.64 -17.46 36.34
N SER A 62 20.01 -16.53 37.23
CA SER A 62 19.25 -16.28 38.47
C SER A 62 17.86 -15.70 38.17
N LEU A 63 17.74 -14.78 37.20
CA LEU A 63 16.45 -14.21 36.79
C LEU A 63 15.52 -15.20 36.09
N LEU A 64 16.05 -16.15 35.33
CA LEU A 64 15.25 -17.19 34.70
C LEU A 64 14.83 -18.27 35.70
N SER A 65 15.71 -18.61 36.65
CA SER A 65 15.40 -19.54 37.74
C SER A 65 14.31 -18.98 38.67
N SER A 66 14.33 -17.68 38.99
CA SER A 66 13.26 -17.08 39.80
C SER A 66 11.90 -17.15 39.10
N CYS A 67 11.84 -16.84 37.80
CA CYS A 67 10.58 -16.82 37.06
C CYS A 67 9.95 -18.21 36.83
N ASN A 68 10.77 -19.27 36.68
CA ASN A 68 10.24 -20.64 36.58
C ASN A 68 9.63 -21.15 37.90
N THR A 69 10.03 -20.57 39.03
CA THR A 69 9.54 -20.96 40.35
C THR A 69 8.16 -20.35 40.62
N ASP A 70 7.93 -19.11 40.15
CA ASP A 70 6.65 -18.40 40.28
C ASP A 70 5.52 -19.02 39.44
N SER A 71 5.84 -19.71 38.34
CA SER A 71 4.86 -20.45 37.53
C SER A 71 4.25 -21.67 38.23
N ASN A 72 4.79 -22.11 39.38
CA ASN A 72 4.26 -23.22 40.17
C ASN A 72 3.50 -22.80 41.44
N SER A 73 3.43 -21.51 41.78
CA SER A 73 2.63 -21.03 42.92
C SER A 73 1.34 -20.36 42.45
N ASN A 74 0.23 -21.10 42.54
CA ASN A 74 -1.11 -20.54 42.39
C ASN A 74 -1.46 -19.64 43.59
N THR A 75 -1.30 -18.31 43.47
CA THR A 75 -2.06 -17.33 44.26
C THR A 75 -2.04 -15.89 43.67
N CYS A 76 -3.22 -15.48 43.20
CA CYS A 76 -3.89 -14.16 43.33
C CYS A 76 -3.30 -12.83 42.77
N THR A 77 -4.05 -12.31 41.79
CA THR A 77 -4.58 -10.92 41.66
C THR A 77 -3.71 -9.71 41.29
N SER A 78 -4.19 -9.06 40.22
CA SER A 78 -4.13 -7.63 39.86
C SER A 78 -2.97 -7.14 38.98
N GLY A 79 -3.28 -6.95 37.69
CA GLY A 79 -2.41 -6.29 36.73
C GLY A 79 -2.82 -6.56 35.27
N ASN A 80 -3.95 -6.00 34.88
CA ASN A 80 -4.57 -6.12 33.57
C ASN A 80 -3.64 -5.61 32.43
N THR A 81 -3.12 -6.49 31.57
CA THR A 81 -2.85 -6.18 30.16
C THR A 81 -2.87 -7.44 29.32
N ASN A 82 -3.78 -7.47 28.34
CA ASN A 82 -3.94 -8.51 27.32
C ASN A 82 -2.60 -8.85 26.66
N GLN A 83 -2.00 -9.95 27.10
CA GLN A 83 -0.84 -10.56 26.47
C GLN A 83 -1.36 -11.38 25.28
N SER A 84 -1.19 -10.84 24.09
CA SER A 84 -1.49 -11.54 22.84
C SER A 84 -0.63 -12.80 22.76
N ASN A 85 -1.30 -13.92 22.53
CA ASN A 85 -0.74 -15.24 22.27
C ASN A 85 0.41 -15.17 21.26
N SER A 86 1.65 -15.28 21.74
CA SER A 86 2.76 -15.80 20.96
C SER A 86 3.39 -16.93 21.75
N ASP A 87 3.18 -18.12 21.22
CA ASP A 87 3.75 -19.42 21.55
C ASP A 87 5.16 -19.34 22.19
N GLY A 88 5.27 -19.84 23.43
CA GLY A 88 6.51 -19.94 24.21
C GLY A 88 6.60 -18.94 25.38
N GLY A 89 6.27 -19.38 26.59
CA GLY A 89 6.26 -18.61 27.84
C GLY A 89 7.63 -18.15 28.34
N GLY A 90 8.39 -17.40 27.52
CA GLY A 90 9.65 -16.79 27.91
C GLY A 90 9.50 -15.29 28.22
N LYS A 91 10.42 -14.78 29.04
CA LYS A 91 10.47 -13.36 29.42
C LYS A 91 11.28 -12.58 28.39
N LEU A 92 10.80 -11.39 28.01
CA LEU A 92 11.56 -10.46 27.17
C LEU A 92 12.74 -9.88 27.96
N ILE A 93 13.95 -10.07 27.46
CA ILE A 93 15.18 -9.61 28.13
C ILE A 93 16.10 -8.95 27.09
N ILE A 94 16.86 -7.96 27.55
CA ILE A 94 17.91 -7.28 26.78
C ILE A 94 19.26 -7.65 27.38
N VAL A 95 20.14 -8.24 26.56
CA VAL A 95 21.48 -8.69 26.98
C VAL A 95 22.53 -8.05 26.10
N ARG A 96 23.60 -7.53 26.71
CA ARG A 96 24.77 -7.01 26.00
C ARG A 96 25.96 -7.92 26.26
N GLY A 97 26.68 -8.31 25.21
CA GLY A 97 27.84 -9.18 25.33
C GLY A 97 28.75 -9.17 24.10
N CYS A 98 29.94 -9.73 24.27
CA CYS A 98 30.89 -10.00 23.19
C CYS A 98 30.46 -11.27 22.44
N VAL A 99 30.56 -11.22 21.12
CA VAL A 99 30.31 -12.39 20.25
C VAL A 99 31.47 -13.37 20.32
N GLU A 100 31.20 -14.60 20.75
CA GLU A 100 32.14 -15.72 20.70
C GLU A 100 31.52 -16.95 20.03
N ALA A 101 32.34 -17.77 19.38
CA ALA A 101 31.86 -19.03 18.82
C ALA A 101 31.51 -20.01 19.96
N LYS A 102 30.41 -20.76 19.84
CA LYS A 102 29.97 -21.72 20.88
C LYS A 102 31.07 -22.74 21.21
N SER A 103 31.80 -23.18 20.20
CA SER A 103 32.92 -24.12 20.31
C SER A 103 34.13 -23.58 21.09
N ALA A 104 34.30 -22.26 21.19
CA ALA A 104 35.37 -21.65 21.99
C ALA A 104 35.10 -21.78 23.50
N VAL A 105 33.83 -21.70 23.90
CA VAL A 105 33.40 -21.78 25.31
C VAL A 105 33.32 -23.23 25.78
N GLU A 106 32.90 -24.16 24.92
CA GLU A 106 32.79 -25.59 25.25
C GLU A 106 34.16 -26.32 25.20
N GLY A 107 35.13 -25.76 24.48
CA GLY A 107 36.46 -26.35 24.22
C GLY A 107 37.51 -26.17 25.32
N GLN A 108 37.19 -25.53 26.45
CA GLN A 108 38.17 -25.21 27.50
C GLN A 108 38.75 -26.43 28.23
N GLY A 109 38.29 -27.65 27.89
CA GLY A 109 38.84 -28.93 28.37
C GLY A 109 39.68 -29.74 27.35
N MET A 110 39.87 -29.28 26.10
CA MET A 110 40.57 -30.06 25.05
C MET A 110 41.53 -29.18 24.22
N ILE A 111 42.52 -28.57 24.88
CA ILE A 111 43.63 -27.88 24.19
C ILE A 111 44.71 -28.91 23.79
N LEU A 112 44.36 -29.96 23.03
CA LEU A 112 45.33 -30.88 22.41
C LEU A 112 44.75 -31.52 21.12
N ARG A 113 44.24 -30.71 20.19
CA ARG A 113 44.15 -31.11 18.77
C ARG A 113 43.85 -29.88 17.91
N GLY A 114 44.68 -29.64 16.89
CA GLY A 114 44.66 -28.48 16.01
C GLY A 114 43.45 -28.33 15.07
N ASN A 115 42.23 -28.65 15.52
CA ASN A 115 41.01 -28.29 14.80
C ASN A 115 40.44 -27.01 15.39
N THR A 116 40.79 -25.87 14.78
CA THR A 116 40.10 -24.61 15.04
C THR A 116 38.64 -24.76 14.65
N SER A 117 37.78 -24.87 15.67
CA SER A 117 36.37 -24.51 15.74
C SER A 117 35.70 -24.06 14.44
N ASN A 118 34.54 -24.64 14.11
CA ASN A 118 33.59 -24.23 13.06
C ASN A 118 33.37 -22.70 13.08
N ILE A 119 34.24 -21.92 12.46
CA ILE A 119 34.19 -20.45 12.39
C ILE A 119 34.08 -20.11 10.92
N VAL A 120 33.15 -19.23 10.57
CA VAL A 120 33.01 -18.83 9.18
C VAL A 120 34.16 -17.88 8.85
N VAL A 121 34.93 -18.23 7.84
CA VAL A 121 36.02 -17.40 7.33
C VAL A 121 35.56 -16.82 6.00
N SER A 122 35.68 -15.51 5.83
CA SER A 122 35.50 -14.89 4.51
C SER A 122 36.59 -15.40 3.57
N GLN A 123 36.18 -15.84 2.37
CA GLN A 123 37.07 -16.51 1.44
C GLN A 123 38.15 -15.55 0.91
N GLU A 124 37.80 -14.28 0.73
CA GLU A 124 38.66 -13.25 0.15
C GLU A 124 39.48 -12.49 1.20
N SER A 125 38.84 -12.07 2.29
CA SER A 125 39.50 -11.25 3.32
C SER A 125 40.22 -12.05 4.41
N ARG A 126 39.93 -13.36 4.51
CA ARG A 126 40.35 -14.25 5.61
C ARG A 126 39.91 -13.81 7.00
N GLU A 127 39.01 -12.85 7.12
CA GLU A 127 38.47 -12.46 8.42
C GLU A 127 37.51 -13.51 8.97
N LYS A 128 37.53 -13.66 10.30
CA LYS A 128 36.78 -14.68 11.04
C LYS A 128 35.52 -14.09 11.65
N GLY A 129 34.37 -14.72 11.41
CA GLY A 129 33.08 -14.30 11.94
C GLY A 129 32.15 -15.47 12.25
N VAL A 130 31.05 -15.16 12.93
CA VAL A 130 30.00 -16.14 13.28
C VAL A 130 28.87 -16.17 12.27
N ILE A 131 28.67 -15.07 11.54
CA ILE A 131 27.69 -14.93 10.47
C ILE A 131 28.45 -14.39 9.27
N LEU A 132 28.22 -14.97 8.09
CA LEU A 132 28.68 -14.47 6.79
C LEU A 132 27.47 -14.33 5.88
N GLN A 133 27.24 -13.12 5.39
CA GLN A 133 26.27 -12.80 4.36
C GLN A 133 27.05 -12.41 3.11
N ARG A 134 26.84 -13.16 2.02
CA ARG A 134 27.36 -12.82 0.69
C ARG A 134 26.21 -12.38 -0.19
N THR A 135 26.33 -11.20 -0.77
CA THR A 135 25.37 -10.61 -1.68
C THR A 135 26.04 -10.31 -3.00
N GLN A 136 25.51 -10.86 -4.08
CA GLN A 136 25.90 -10.48 -5.44
C GLN A 136 24.78 -9.65 -6.05
N THR A 137 25.10 -8.45 -6.49
CA THR A 137 24.14 -7.50 -7.05
C THR A 137 24.59 -7.11 -8.45
N CYS A 138 23.73 -7.31 -9.45
CA CYS A 138 24.01 -6.86 -10.81
C CYS A 138 23.55 -5.41 -10.94
N ILE A 139 24.50 -4.49 -11.10
CA ILE A 139 24.23 -3.06 -11.27
C ILE A 139 23.89 -2.83 -12.74
N HIS A 140 22.69 -2.30 -12.96
CA HIS A 140 22.23 -1.87 -14.27
C HIS A 140 22.30 -0.35 -14.36
N ASN A 141 22.63 0.17 -15.55
CA ASN A 141 22.61 1.60 -15.79
C ASN A 141 21.49 1.96 -16.78
N GLU A 142 20.86 3.10 -16.52
CA GLU A 142 19.86 3.71 -17.40
C GLU A 142 20.51 4.91 -18.09
N TRP A 143 20.55 4.92 -19.42
CA TRP A 143 20.94 6.12 -20.16
C TRP A 143 19.73 7.04 -20.33
N ARG A 144 19.83 8.29 -19.84
CA ARG A 144 18.84 9.34 -20.13
C ARG A 144 18.98 9.75 -21.60
N GLY A 145 18.16 9.15 -22.45
CA GLY A 145 18.21 9.36 -23.89
C GLY A 145 17.95 10.80 -24.34
N PHE A 146 18.62 11.17 -25.44
CA PHE A 146 18.55 12.46 -26.15
C PHE A 146 17.15 12.87 -26.65
N PHE A 147 16.16 11.97 -26.60
CA PHE A 147 14.82 12.20 -27.16
C PHE A 147 13.66 12.29 -26.14
N GLY A 148 13.91 12.27 -24.83
CA GLY A 148 12.93 12.65 -23.81
C GLY A 148 11.60 11.88 -23.76
N TRP A 149 11.42 10.79 -24.51
CA TRP A 149 10.18 10.01 -24.56
C TRP A 149 10.34 8.65 -23.86
N THR A 150 9.57 8.50 -22.78
CA THR A 150 9.14 7.30 -22.04
C THR A 150 10.19 6.31 -21.49
N SER A 151 10.97 6.75 -20.48
CA SER A 151 11.47 5.82 -19.44
C SER A 151 10.48 5.67 -18.28
N GLU A 152 9.66 6.70 -17.99
CA GLU A 152 8.78 6.69 -16.81
C GLU A 152 7.66 5.63 -16.87
N LEU A 153 7.04 5.38 -18.03
CA LEU A 153 5.98 4.36 -18.14
C LEU A 153 6.52 2.92 -18.11
N ARG A 154 7.76 2.69 -18.54
CA ARG A 154 8.36 1.35 -18.60
C ARG A 154 8.91 0.93 -17.23
N SER A 155 9.42 1.87 -16.43
CA SER A 155 9.82 1.64 -15.03
C SER A 155 8.67 1.17 -14.12
N ILE A 156 7.41 1.36 -14.54
CA ILE A 156 6.21 0.94 -13.80
C ILE A 156 5.77 -0.49 -14.18
N LEU A 157 5.92 -0.87 -15.46
CA LEU A 157 5.57 -2.21 -15.95
C LEU A 157 6.72 -3.24 -15.80
N ALA A 158 7.98 -2.78 -15.85
CA ALA A 158 9.17 -3.63 -15.76
C ALA A 158 9.67 -3.85 -14.32
N ARG A 159 9.13 -3.14 -13.31
CA ARG A 159 9.56 -3.16 -11.89
C ARG A 159 9.42 -4.50 -11.16
N SER A 160 8.88 -5.51 -11.83
CA SER A 160 8.82 -6.89 -11.32
C SER A 160 10.08 -7.70 -11.66
N TRP A 161 10.86 -7.30 -12.67
CA TRP A 161 12.13 -7.94 -13.01
C TRP A 161 13.23 -7.30 -12.16
N LYS A 162 13.02 -7.56 -10.87
CA LYS A 162 13.71 -7.11 -9.68
C LYS A 162 15.20 -7.38 -9.80
N ASP A 163 16.01 -6.42 -9.36
CA ASP A 163 17.42 -6.57 -9.02
C ASP A 163 17.68 -8.01 -8.57
N GLN A 164 18.38 -8.77 -9.40
CA GLN A 164 18.62 -10.19 -9.15
C GLN A 164 19.71 -10.30 -8.07
N GLU A 165 19.33 -9.94 -6.85
CA GLU A 165 20.19 -10.03 -5.68
C GLU A 165 20.21 -11.48 -5.19
N THR A 166 21.33 -12.17 -5.40
CA THR A 166 21.55 -13.48 -4.77
C THR A 166 22.20 -13.25 -3.42
N SER A 167 21.40 -13.32 -2.36
CA SER A 167 21.89 -13.28 -0.98
C SER A 167 22.01 -14.70 -0.43
N THR A 168 23.21 -15.10 -0.01
CA THR A 168 23.43 -16.34 0.74
C THR A 168 23.91 -16.00 2.14
N ILE A 169 23.28 -16.60 3.15
CA ILE A 169 23.63 -16.38 4.56
C ILE A 169 24.10 -17.71 5.14
N ARG A 170 25.31 -17.72 5.69
CA ARG A 170 25.87 -18.84 6.45
C ARG A 170 26.03 -18.42 7.90
N THR A 171 25.49 -19.21 8.82
CA THR A 171 25.55 -18.96 10.25
C THR A 171 26.17 -20.14 10.97
N VAL A 172 26.94 -19.85 12.00
CA VAL A 172 27.48 -20.81 12.95
C VAL A 172 26.84 -20.54 14.32
N PRO A 173 26.57 -21.56 15.15
CA PRO A 173 26.11 -21.34 16.52
C PRO A 173 27.14 -20.53 17.32
N PHE A 174 26.69 -19.40 17.86
CA PHE A 174 27.51 -18.49 18.66
C PHE A 174 26.84 -18.14 19.97
N VAL A 175 27.65 -17.63 20.89
CA VAL A 175 27.25 -17.25 22.25
C VAL A 175 27.64 -15.80 22.51
N LEU A 176 26.87 -15.16 23.39
CA LEU A 176 27.19 -13.85 23.94
C LEU A 176 27.82 -14.03 25.30
N VAL A 177 29.03 -13.49 25.46
CA VAL A 177 29.86 -13.62 26.66
C VAL A 177 30.02 -12.24 27.29
N GLU A 178 30.07 -12.19 28.61
CA GLU A 178 30.30 -10.94 29.34
C GLU A 178 31.76 -10.47 29.19
N ALA A 179 31.96 -9.21 28.84
CA ALA A 179 33.28 -8.60 28.71
C ALA A 179 33.93 -8.40 30.10
N GLY A 180 35.02 -9.10 30.40
CA GLY A 180 35.92 -8.76 31.51
C GLY A 180 35.85 -9.65 32.77
N ARG A 181 34.98 -10.66 32.86
CA ARG A 181 34.99 -11.64 33.97
C ARG A 181 35.50 -13.01 33.52
N ARG A 182 36.75 -13.32 33.89
CA ARG A 182 37.28 -14.70 33.94
C ARG A 182 37.43 -15.06 35.43
N PRO A 183 36.99 -16.24 35.90
CA PRO A 183 37.19 -17.54 35.23
C PRO A 183 35.92 -18.25 34.72
N GLN A 184 34.71 -17.79 35.06
CA GLN A 184 33.45 -18.37 34.56
C GLN A 184 32.52 -17.25 34.04
N PRO A 185 32.71 -16.78 32.81
CA PRO A 185 31.78 -15.81 32.25
C PRO A 185 30.43 -16.49 32.02
N GLY A 186 29.35 -15.85 32.44
CA GLY A 186 28.01 -16.23 32.00
C GLY A 186 27.95 -16.12 30.48
N TYR A 187 27.39 -17.13 29.82
CA TYR A 187 27.19 -17.12 28.38
C TYR A 187 25.72 -17.33 28.04
N VAL A 188 25.30 -16.77 26.91
CA VAL A 188 23.94 -16.93 26.39
C VAL A 188 23.98 -17.41 24.95
N ILE A 189 23.27 -18.48 24.65
CA ILE A 189 23.19 -19.04 23.30
C ILE A 189 22.19 -18.21 22.49
N VAL A 190 22.62 -17.72 21.34
CA VAL A 190 21.75 -16.96 20.42
C VAL A 190 21.20 -17.92 19.38
N ASN A 191 19.87 -18.10 19.39
CA ASN A 191 19.19 -18.88 18.36
C ASN A 191 18.65 -17.93 17.27
N MET A 192 19.16 -18.12 16.05
CA MET A 192 18.82 -17.31 14.86
C MET A 192 17.59 -17.82 14.09
N GLU A 193 17.04 -18.98 14.46
CA GLU A 193 15.92 -19.62 13.77
C GLU A 193 14.68 -18.70 13.72
N GLY A 194 14.16 -18.48 12.50
CA GLY A 194 12.96 -17.66 12.29
C GLY A 194 13.16 -16.14 12.38
N SER A 195 14.39 -15.65 12.57
CA SER A 195 14.69 -14.21 12.55
C SER A 195 14.77 -13.66 11.12
N ARG A 196 14.11 -12.54 10.87
CA ARG A 196 14.21 -11.76 9.59
C ARG A 196 14.69 -10.32 9.84
N HIS A 197 15.21 -10.06 11.03
CA HIS A 197 15.59 -8.72 11.47
C HIS A 197 16.94 -8.31 10.91
N SER A 198 17.17 -7.01 10.76
CA SER A 198 18.45 -6.48 10.30
C SER A 198 19.56 -6.84 11.28
N LEU A 199 20.64 -7.42 10.78
CA LEU A 199 21.78 -7.84 11.59
C LEU A 199 22.91 -6.80 11.50
N PRO A 200 23.68 -6.59 12.59
CA PRO A 200 24.77 -5.62 12.62
C PRO A 200 26.05 -6.22 12.00
N LEU A 201 25.99 -6.48 10.69
CA LEU A 201 27.11 -7.04 9.95
C LEU A 201 28.05 -5.94 9.48
N THR A 202 29.35 -6.19 9.59
CA THR A 202 30.41 -5.31 9.05
C THR A 202 30.76 -5.77 7.64
N THR A 203 30.82 -4.82 6.70
CA THR A 203 31.32 -5.06 5.34
C THR A 203 32.82 -5.30 5.40
N VAL A 204 33.25 -6.44 4.89
CA VAL A 204 34.67 -6.84 4.91
C VAL A 204 35.24 -7.01 3.51
N TYR A 205 34.38 -7.31 2.55
CA TYR A 205 34.76 -7.34 1.14
C TYR A 205 33.72 -6.60 0.33
N HIS A 206 34.18 -5.72 -0.56
CA HIS A 206 33.34 -4.95 -1.47
C HIS A 206 34.10 -4.78 -2.79
N HIS A 207 33.74 -5.57 -3.79
CA HIS A 207 34.42 -5.57 -5.07
C HIS A 207 33.43 -5.49 -6.23
N LEU A 208 33.65 -4.51 -7.10
CA LEU A 208 32.85 -4.29 -8.30
C LEU A 208 33.62 -4.81 -9.51
N GLN A 209 33.09 -5.87 -10.14
CA GLN A 209 33.60 -6.41 -11.38
C GLN A 209 32.87 -5.75 -12.55
N PRO A 210 33.54 -4.87 -13.33
CA PRO A 210 32.92 -4.28 -14.50
C PRO A 210 32.69 -5.36 -15.55
N ILE A 211 31.51 -5.37 -16.15
CA ILE A 211 31.21 -6.26 -17.27
C ILE A 211 31.62 -5.52 -18.54
N SER A 212 32.44 -6.15 -19.39
CA SER A 212 32.93 -5.53 -20.61
C SER A 212 31.78 -5.15 -21.53
N ALA A 213 31.68 -3.87 -21.86
CA ALA A 213 30.69 -3.35 -22.79
C ALA A 213 30.94 -3.92 -24.20
N SER A 214 30.04 -4.77 -24.68
CA SER A 214 30.07 -5.24 -26.08
C SER A 214 29.49 -4.14 -27.00
N PRO A 215 29.79 -4.14 -28.31
CA PRO A 215 29.20 -3.18 -29.25
C PRO A 215 27.65 -3.19 -29.23
N TYR A 216 27.06 -4.33 -28.86
CA TYR A 216 25.61 -4.48 -28.66
C TYR A 216 25.09 -3.66 -27.47
N THR A 217 25.87 -3.50 -26.40
CA THR A 217 25.48 -2.66 -25.24
C THR A 217 25.32 -1.19 -25.60
N PHE A 218 26.09 -0.68 -26.57
CA PHE A 218 25.93 0.68 -27.08
C PHE A 218 24.60 0.85 -27.83
N LEU A 219 24.23 -0.13 -28.66
CA LEU A 219 22.92 -0.12 -29.33
C LEU A 219 21.79 -0.24 -28.30
N GLN A 220 21.93 -1.12 -27.31
CA GLN A 220 20.97 -1.27 -26.22
C GLN A 220 20.79 0.04 -25.43
N ALA A 221 21.88 0.74 -25.12
CA ALA A 221 21.86 2.04 -24.49
C ALA A 221 21.21 3.13 -25.37
N LEU A 222 21.43 3.10 -26.69
CA LEU A 222 20.84 4.05 -27.64
C LEU A 222 19.31 3.92 -27.73
N PHE A 223 18.79 2.70 -27.60
CA PHE A 223 17.35 2.42 -27.57
C PHE A 223 16.72 2.54 -26.17
N GLY A 224 17.48 3.05 -25.18
CA GLY A 224 16.98 3.28 -23.82
C GLY A 224 16.68 2.00 -23.05
N HIS A 225 17.33 0.89 -23.40
CA HIS A 225 17.24 -0.34 -22.63
C HIS A 225 18.27 -0.34 -21.49
N GLU A 226 17.84 -0.84 -20.32
CA GLU A 226 18.74 -1.14 -19.19
C GLU A 226 19.82 -2.12 -19.65
N TYR A 227 21.08 -1.82 -19.31
CA TYR A 227 22.21 -2.71 -19.58
C TYR A 227 23.03 -2.92 -18.30
N PRO A 228 23.55 -4.14 -18.06
CA PRO A 228 24.36 -4.43 -16.89
C PRO A 228 25.73 -3.76 -17.04
N VAL A 229 26.14 -3.01 -16.03
CA VAL A 229 27.43 -2.29 -15.98
C VAL A 229 28.46 -3.04 -15.15
N GLY A 230 28.01 -3.75 -14.12
CA GLY A 230 28.93 -4.51 -13.28
C GLY A 230 28.23 -5.45 -12.33
N LEU A 231 28.96 -6.47 -11.92
CA LEU A 231 28.58 -7.34 -10.81
C LEU A 231 29.28 -6.83 -9.55
N LEU A 232 28.51 -6.46 -8.54
CA LEU A 232 29.00 -6.05 -7.23
C LEU A 232 28.88 -7.22 -6.25
N ASP A 233 30.03 -7.75 -5.86
CA ASP A 233 30.18 -8.77 -4.83
C ASP A 233 30.48 -8.09 -3.49
N GLU A 234 29.57 -8.26 -2.54
CA GLU A 234 29.70 -7.73 -1.18
C GLU A 234 29.65 -8.90 -0.16
N GLU A 235 30.64 -8.96 0.73
CA GLU A 235 30.65 -9.86 1.88
C GLU A 235 30.57 -9.08 3.18
N LYS A 236 29.58 -9.42 4.00
CA LYS A 236 29.35 -8.87 5.33
C LYS A 236 29.49 -9.96 6.37
N ILE A 237 30.22 -9.71 7.46
CA ILE A 237 30.37 -10.66 8.56
C ILE A 237 29.98 -10.06 9.91
N LEU A 238 29.65 -10.93 10.87
CA LEU A 238 29.61 -10.57 12.29
C LEU A 238 30.93 -11.02 12.94
N PRO A 239 31.87 -10.11 13.23
CA PRO A 239 33.20 -10.48 13.72
C PRO A 239 33.17 -10.94 15.19
N LEU A 240 34.14 -11.78 15.54
CA LEU A 240 34.35 -12.23 16.92
C LEU A 240 34.84 -11.09 17.81
N GLY A 241 34.43 -11.09 19.08
CA GLY A 241 34.81 -10.06 20.06
C GLY A 241 34.05 -8.73 19.91
N LYS A 242 33.18 -8.59 18.90
CA LYS A 242 32.31 -7.42 18.76
C LYS A 242 31.27 -7.38 19.87
N ASN A 243 31.08 -6.22 20.48
CA ASN A 243 30.05 -6.00 21.49
C ASN A 243 28.70 -5.75 20.79
N ILE A 244 27.73 -6.64 21.02
CA ILE A 244 26.39 -6.49 20.49
C ILE A 244 25.33 -6.62 21.59
N THR A 245 24.17 -6.02 21.34
CA THR A 245 22.98 -6.10 22.16
C THR A 245 21.98 -7.05 21.51
N ALA A 246 21.57 -8.09 22.25
CA ALA A 246 20.51 -9.00 21.88
C ALA A 246 19.22 -8.63 22.61
N VAL A 247 18.11 -8.53 21.86
CA VAL A 247 16.77 -8.25 22.38
C VAL A 247 15.86 -9.39 21.97
N GLY A 248 15.34 -10.13 22.94
CA GLY A 248 14.55 -11.30 22.60
C GLY A 248 13.91 -12.00 23.79
N ILE A 249 13.16 -13.05 23.48
CA ILE A 249 12.54 -13.90 24.48
C ILE A 249 13.61 -14.90 24.93
N CYS A 250 13.90 -14.92 26.22
CA CYS A 250 14.83 -15.90 26.77
C CYS A 250 14.08 -17.11 27.36
N SER A 251 14.57 -18.30 27.03
CA SER A 251 14.10 -19.57 27.57
C SER A 251 15.29 -20.40 28.02
N LEU A 252 15.16 -21.11 29.14
CA LEU A 252 16.18 -22.04 29.61
C LEU A 252 15.96 -23.41 28.93
N ARG A 253 16.89 -23.83 28.06
CA ARG A 253 16.87 -25.16 27.43
C ARG A 253 18.05 -25.98 27.94
N ASN A 254 17.78 -27.16 28.49
CA ASN A 254 18.78 -28.11 28.98
C ASN A 254 19.81 -27.49 29.96
N GLY A 255 19.37 -26.55 30.80
CA GLY A 255 20.24 -25.85 31.76
C GLY A 255 21.09 -24.71 31.20
N SER A 256 20.99 -24.43 29.89
CA SER A 256 21.65 -23.30 29.22
C SER A 256 20.64 -22.23 28.79
N PRO A 257 20.93 -20.93 28.96
CA PRO A 257 20.04 -19.85 28.54
C PRO A 257 20.10 -19.66 27.01
N GLU A 258 18.95 -19.72 26.35
CA GLU A 258 18.79 -19.47 24.92
C GLU A 258 17.95 -18.21 24.70
N ILE A 259 18.40 -17.30 23.84
CA ILE A 259 17.63 -16.14 23.41
C ILE A 259 17.12 -16.34 21.99
N LYS A 260 15.82 -16.11 21.80
CA LYS A 260 15.12 -16.19 20.52
C LYS A 260 14.59 -14.83 20.09
N SER A 261 14.53 -14.62 18.77
CA SER A 261 13.94 -13.44 18.15
C SER A 261 12.43 -13.34 18.42
N CYS A 262 11.95 -12.14 18.75
CA CYS A 262 10.52 -11.84 18.85
C CYS A 262 10.03 -11.17 17.56
N LYS A 263 8.83 -11.54 17.08
CA LYS A 263 8.24 -10.98 15.85
C LYS A 263 7.72 -9.54 16.02
N ASP A 264 7.39 -9.16 17.25
CA ASP A 264 6.80 -7.85 17.57
C ASP A 264 7.85 -6.74 17.71
N LEU A 265 9.13 -7.10 17.74
CA LEU A 265 10.24 -6.19 17.99
C LEU A 265 11.01 -5.95 16.69
N PRO A 266 11.39 -4.70 16.39
CA PRO A 266 12.12 -4.37 15.15
C PRO A 266 13.61 -4.73 15.18
N TYR A 267 14.14 -5.05 16.38
CA TYR A 267 15.55 -5.37 16.58
C TYR A 267 15.66 -6.73 17.28
N PHE A 268 16.59 -7.55 16.78
CA PHE A 268 17.01 -8.78 17.45
C PHE A 268 18.45 -8.69 17.91
N LEU A 269 19.37 -8.41 16.99
CA LEU A 269 20.77 -8.11 17.28
C LEU A 269 21.06 -6.69 16.78
N SER A 270 21.74 -5.89 17.59
CA SER A 270 22.11 -4.52 17.24
C SER A 270 23.42 -4.12 17.89
N ASP A 271 24.19 -3.24 17.24
CA ASP A 271 25.39 -2.64 17.82
C ASP A 271 25.06 -1.56 18.86
N LEU A 272 23.81 -1.07 18.86
CA LEU A 272 23.35 0.02 19.71
C LEU A 272 23.17 -0.44 21.17
N THR A 273 23.41 0.47 22.13
CA THR A 273 23.07 0.25 23.55
C THR A 273 21.55 0.32 23.76
N LYS A 274 21.05 -0.15 24.93
CA LYS A 274 19.62 -0.01 25.28
C LYS A 274 19.15 1.45 25.14
N ASP A 275 19.92 2.39 25.67
CA ASP A 275 19.57 3.81 25.65
C ASP A 275 19.55 4.38 24.21
N GLN A 276 20.51 3.97 23.37
CA GLN A 276 20.56 4.37 21.97
C GLN A 276 19.39 3.77 21.16
N ILE A 277 19.01 2.52 21.44
CA ILE A 277 17.84 1.87 20.82
C ILE A 277 16.57 2.63 21.21
N MET A 278 16.44 3.02 22.48
CA MET A 278 15.30 3.80 22.96
C MET A 278 15.25 5.20 22.33
N ALA A 279 16.39 5.87 22.21
CA ALA A 279 16.48 7.18 21.56
C ALA A 279 16.08 7.10 20.07
N ASP A 280 16.58 6.11 19.32
CA ASP A 280 16.24 5.89 17.91
C ASP A 280 14.75 5.55 17.73
N LEU A 281 14.20 4.67 18.58
CA LEU A 281 12.77 4.34 18.55
C LEU A 281 11.89 5.54 18.90
N THR A 282 12.30 6.36 19.86
CA THR A 282 11.58 7.59 20.23
C THR A 282 11.59 8.58 19.08
N PHE A 283 12.74 8.75 18.42
CA PHE A 283 12.87 9.60 17.24
C PHE A 283 11.98 9.10 16.09
N LYS A 284 12.07 7.81 15.73
CA LYS A 284 11.23 7.20 14.69
C LYS A 284 9.74 7.33 15.00
N THR A 285 9.35 7.14 16.26
CA THR A 285 7.96 7.26 16.71
C THR A 285 7.45 8.69 16.57
N LYS A 286 8.24 9.69 16.97
CA LYS A 286 7.90 11.11 16.77
C LYS A 286 7.79 11.47 15.29
N VAL A 287 8.72 11.01 14.47
CA VAL A 287 8.70 11.25 13.02
C VAL A 287 7.47 10.60 12.36
N LEU A 288 7.16 9.34 12.68
CA LEU A 288 5.98 8.62 12.15
C LEU A 288 4.66 9.27 12.57
N LEU A 289 4.59 9.79 13.80
CA LEU A 289 3.43 10.55 14.28
C LEU A 289 3.27 11.84 13.49
N LEU A 290 4.33 12.64 13.40
CA LEU A 290 4.30 13.93 12.71
C LEU A 290 3.96 13.76 11.23
N SER A 291 4.58 12.79 10.55
CA SER A 291 4.27 12.50 9.15
C SER A 291 2.83 12.03 8.96
N GLY A 292 2.32 11.18 9.87
CA GLY A 292 0.92 10.72 9.83
C GLY A 292 -0.08 11.87 9.96
N VAL A 293 0.16 12.80 10.89
CA VAL A 293 -0.70 13.99 11.08
C VAL A 293 -0.66 14.91 9.86
N VAL A 294 0.53 15.19 9.31
CA VAL A 294 0.68 16.06 8.13
C VAL A 294 -0.06 15.46 6.93
N PHE A 295 0.20 14.20 6.58
CA PHE A 295 -0.48 13.56 5.46
C PHE A 295 -1.99 13.37 5.68
N GLY A 296 -2.42 13.10 6.92
CA GLY A 296 -3.83 13.00 7.28
C GLY A 296 -4.56 14.33 7.09
N SER A 297 -3.98 15.44 7.55
CA SER A 297 -4.58 16.77 7.38
C SER A 297 -4.70 17.18 5.91
N LEU A 298 -3.68 16.92 5.10
CA LEU A 298 -3.69 17.17 3.65
C LEU A 298 -4.75 16.33 2.95
N ALA A 299 -4.86 15.05 3.30
CA ALA A 299 -5.85 14.15 2.72
C ALA A 299 -7.29 14.62 3.00
N ILE A 300 -7.58 15.02 4.24
CA ILE A 300 -8.90 15.55 4.63
C ILE A 300 -9.22 16.83 3.88
N GLY A 301 -8.26 17.76 3.76
CA GLY A 301 -8.44 19.00 3.02
C GLY A 301 -8.75 18.77 1.53
N ILE A 302 -7.97 17.92 0.87
CA ILE A 302 -8.15 17.62 -0.56
C ILE A 302 -9.45 16.87 -0.84
N LEU A 303 -9.78 15.86 -0.02
CA LEU A 303 -10.99 15.08 -0.19
C LEU A 303 -12.24 15.91 0.14
N GLY A 304 -12.18 16.74 1.18
CA GLY A 304 -13.24 17.69 1.52
C GLY A 304 -13.50 18.70 0.40
N TYR A 305 -12.45 19.24 -0.21
CA TYR A 305 -12.58 20.14 -1.36
C TYR A 305 -13.19 19.44 -2.59
N ALA A 306 -12.76 18.21 -2.89
CA ALA A 306 -13.30 17.43 -3.99
C ALA A 306 -14.80 17.11 -3.79
N ILE A 307 -15.19 16.72 -2.57
CA ILE A 307 -16.59 16.48 -2.20
C ILE A 307 -17.42 17.76 -2.36
N GLN A 308 -16.92 18.89 -1.84
CA GLN A 308 -17.62 20.17 -1.91
C GLN A 308 -17.82 20.63 -3.37
N ARG A 309 -16.79 20.50 -4.21
CA ARG A 309 -16.86 20.85 -5.63
C ARG A 309 -17.86 19.98 -6.39
N ASN A 310 -17.85 18.68 -6.12
CA ASN A 310 -18.79 17.75 -6.76
C ASN A 310 -20.24 17.99 -6.27
N TRP A 311 -20.42 18.32 -4.99
CA TRP A 311 -21.72 18.67 -4.43
C TRP A 311 -22.31 19.92 -5.07
N ASN A 312 -21.50 20.97 -5.27
CA ASN A 312 -21.94 22.19 -5.96
C ASN A 312 -22.36 21.90 -7.41
N ARG A 313 -21.55 21.16 -8.16
CA ARG A 313 -21.91 20.72 -9.53
C ARG A 313 -23.22 19.92 -9.56
N TRP A 314 -23.42 19.04 -8.59
CA TRP A 314 -24.65 18.26 -8.49
C TRP A 314 -25.86 19.11 -8.12
N LYS A 315 -25.68 20.14 -7.28
CA LYS A 315 -26.73 21.10 -6.95
C LYS A 315 -27.16 21.89 -8.18
N ASP A 316 -26.22 22.37 -8.99
CA ASP A 316 -26.50 23.11 -10.23
C ASP A 316 -27.28 22.24 -11.24
N TRP A 317 -26.84 20.99 -11.43
CA TRP A 317 -27.56 20.02 -12.25
C TRP A 317 -28.95 19.67 -11.73
N ARG A 318 -29.14 19.60 -10.40
CA ARG A 318 -30.47 19.37 -9.80
C ARG A 318 -31.41 20.55 -10.03
N GLN A 319 -30.92 21.78 -9.95
CA GLN A 319 -31.72 22.97 -10.26
C GLN A 319 -32.14 23.02 -11.73
N GLN A 320 -31.23 22.68 -12.67
CA GLN A 320 -31.57 22.58 -14.09
C GLN A 320 -32.64 21.50 -14.36
N ARG A 321 -32.55 20.35 -13.68
CA ARG A 321 -33.57 19.29 -13.81
C ARG A 321 -34.94 19.71 -13.29
N GLN A 322 -34.99 20.46 -12.18
CA GLN A 322 -36.25 21.00 -11.67
C GLN A 322 -36.83 22.08 -12.61
N ALA A 323 -35.98 22.93 -13.19
CA ALA A 323 -36.41 23.92 -14.18
C ALA A 323 -36.92 23.27 -15.48
N GLN A 324 -36.31 22.17 -15.93
CA GLN A 324 -36.81 21.40 -17.08
C GLN A 324 -38.14 20.70 -16.80
N GLN A 325 -38.35 20.12 -15.61
CA GLN A 325 -39.64 19.55 -15.23
C GLN A 325 -40.74 20.62 -15.13
N ASN A 326 -40.46 21.79 -14.55
CA ASN A 326 -41.42 22.90 -14.53
C ASN A 326 -41.72 23.44 -15.93
N ASN A 327 -40.71 23.56 -16.80
CA ASN A 327 -40.93 23.98 -18.18
C ASN A 327 -41.73 22.95 -19.00
N SER A 328 -41.49 21.65 -18.81
CA SER A 328 -42.29 20.59 -19.45
C SER A 328 -43.73 20.57 -18.95
N ALA A 329 -43.97 20.79 -17.66
CA ALA A 329 -45.33 20.92 -17.11
C ALA A 329 -46.04 22.20 -17.59
N SER A 330 -45.31 23.29 -17.86
CA SER A 330 -45.90 24.53 -18.41
C SER A 330 -46.19 24.45 -19.92
N ASN A 331 -45.43 23.64 -20.67
CA ASN A 331 -45.64 23.47 -22.11
C ASN A 331 -46.81 22.51 -22.46
N ASP A 332 -47.28 21.69 -21.52
CA ASP A 332 -48.50 20.87 -21.69
C ASP A 332 -49.81 21.66 -21.47
N VAL A 333 -49.74 22.94 -21.06
CA VAL A 333 -50.93 23.79 -20.83
C VAL A 333 -51.29 24.66 -22.06
N SER A 334 -50.43 24.74 -23.08
CA SER A 334 -50.73 25.45 -24.33
C SER A 334 -50.82 24.46 -25.50
N PRO A 335 -51.96 23.75 -25.61
CA PRO A 335 -53.03 24.24 -26.48
C PRO A 335 -54.44 24.07 -25.88
N GLN A 336 -54.64 24.38 -24.60
CA GLN A 336 -55.96 24.22 -23.97
C GLN A 336 -56.93 25.39 -24.21
N ILE A 337 -56.49 26.51 -24.78
CA ILE A 337 -57.37 27.66 -25.10
C ILE A 337 -58.25 27.40 -26.34
N ALA A 338 -58.00 26.34 -27.12
CA ALA A 338 -58.84 25.96 -28.27
C ALA A 338 -59.74 24.72 -28.04
N ALA A 339 -59.85 24.26 -26.79
CA ALA A 339 -60.60 23.04 -26.44
C ALA A 339 -61.94 23.30 -25.72
N ALA A 340 -62.33 24.56 -25.51
CA ALA A 340 -63.53 24.92 -24.77
C ALA A 340 -64.79 25.17 -25.64
N GLU A 341 -64.71 25.11 -26.97
CA GLU A 341 -65.84 25.46 -27.85
C GLU A 341 -66.47 24.31 -28.66
N GLU A 342 -66.20 23.03 -28.34
CA GLU A 342 -66.89 21.92 -29.04
C GLU A 342 -67.30 20.78 -28.11
N THR A 343 -68.14 21.10 -27.12
CA THR A 343 -68.96 20.13 -26.38
C THR A 343 -70.46 20.44 -26.56
N GLY A 344 -70.84 20.79 -27.79
CA GLY A 344 -72.24 20.68 -28.24
C GLY A 344 -72.47 19.31 -28.85
N ASP A 345 -73.70 18.80 -28.81
CA ASP A 345 -74.13 17.56 -29.46
C ASP A 345 -73.89 17.67 -30.97
N VAL A 346 -72.76 17.13 -31.47
CA VAL A 346 -72.40 17.17 -32.89
C VAL A 346 -73.14 16.02 -33.58
N PRO A 347 -73.99 16.28 -34.60
CA PRO A 347 -74.70 15.22 -35.29
C PRO A 347 -73.73 14.25 -35.97
N ASP A 348 -74.05 12.95 -35.97
CA ASP A 348 -73.17 11.86 -36.44
C ASP A 348 -72.54 12.09 -37.83
N GLY A 349 -73.22 12.83 -38.72
CA GLY A 349 -72.73 13.17 -40.06
C GLY A 349 -71.56 14.17 -40.12
N GLU A 350 -71.23 14.82 -38.99
CA GLU A 350 -70.18 15.84 -38.90
C GLU A 350 -68.98 15.40 -38.04
N LEU A 351 -69.00 14.17 -37.52
CA LEU A 351 -67.94 13.62 -36.69
C LEU A 351 -66.73 13.19 -37.54
N CYS A 352 -65.57 13.24 -36.90
CA CYS A 352 -64.32 12.77 -37.46
C CYS A 352 -64.36 11.26 -37.71
N VAL A 353 -64.03 10.83 -38.93
CA VAL A 353 -64.06 9.41 -39.34
C VAL A 353 -63.07 8.51 -38.60
N ILE A 354 -62.11 9.08 -37.86
CA ILE A 354 -61.08 8.34 -37.12
C ILE A 354 -61.47 8.17 -35.66
N CYS A 355 -61.79 9.27 -34.96
CA CYS A 355 -62.08 9.20 -33.53
C CYS A 355 -63.58 9.10 -33.21
N LEU A 356 -64.47 9.43 -34.15
CA LEU A 356 -65.94 9.43 -33.98
C LEU A 356 -66.42 10.22 -32.75
N MET A 357 -65.61 11.15 -32.23
CA MET A 357 -65.87 11.87 -30.98
C MET A 357 -65.89 13.39 -31.14
N ARG A 358 -65.30 13.93 -32.22
CA ARG A 358 -65.09 15.36 -32.41
C ARG A 358 -65.44 15.77 -33.84
N ARG A 359 -65.90 17.01 -34.02
CA ARG A 359 -66.29 17.55 -35.33
C ARG A 359 -65.12 17.54 -36.30
N ARG A 360 -65.42 17.27 -37.57
CA ARG A 360 -64.45 17.40 -38.68
C ARG A 360 -64.13 18.88 -38.90
N ARG A 361 -62.85 19.23 -38.84
CA ARG A 361 -62.34 20.62 -38.95
C ARG A 361 -61.10 20.75 -39.83
N SER A 362 -60.58 19.64 -40.35
CA SER A 362 -59.33 19.62 -41.12
C SER A 362 -59.55 19.02 -42.50
N ALA A 363 -59.18 19.77 -43.54
CA ALA A 363 -59.20 19.33 -44.93
C ALA A 363 -57.78 18.98 -45.41
N PHE A 364 -57.66 17.90 -46.18
CA PHE A 364 -56.37 17.43 -46.68
C PHE A 364 -56.02 17.99 -48.05
N ILE A 365 -54.76 18.37 -48.28
CA ILE A 365 -54.25 18.88 -49.55
C ILE A 365 -53.48 17.76 -50.27
N PRO A 366 -53.72 17.51 -51.58
CA PRO A 366 -54.55 18.30 -52.51
C PRO A 366 -56.01 17.81 -52.65
N CYS A 367 -56.42 16.75 -51.97
CA CYS A 367 -57.70 16.10 -52.26
C CYS A 367 -58.95 16.85 -51.77
N GLY A 368 -58.80 17.84 -50.89
CA GLY A 368 -59.87 18.69 -50.37
C GLY A 368 -60.82 18.04 -49.35
N HIS A 369 -60.63 16.77 -48.99
CA HIS A 369 -61.56 16.05 -48.11
C HIS A 369 -61.49 16.54 -46.67
N LEU A 370 -62.61 17.10 -46.17
CA LEU A 370 -62.84 17.50 -44.78
C LEU A 370 -63.39 16.32 -43.97
N VAL A 371 -62.50 15.50 -43.41
CA VAL A 371 -62.89 14.19 -42.82
C VAL A 371 -62.38 13.97 -41.39
N CYS A 372 -61.40 14.77 -40.95
CA CYS A 372 -60.75 14.59 -39.66
C CYS A 372 -60.93 15.80 -38.74
N CYS A 373 -60.93 15.56 -37.42
CA CYS A 373 -60.69 16.62 -36.43
C CYS A 373 -59.19 16.98 -36.41
N GLN A 374 -58.86 18.14 -35.84
CA GLN A 374 -57.49 18.66 -35.83
C GLN A 374 -56.45 17.66 -35.31
N ARG A 375 -56.74 16.95 -34.20
CA ARG A 375 -55.77 16.00 -33.64
C ARG A 375 -55.56 14.79 -34.57
N CYS A 376 -56.64 14.25 -35.14
CA CYS A 376 -56.54 13.09 -36.02
C CYS A 376 -55.87 13.44 -37.35
N ALA A 377 -56.06 14.65 -37.87
CA ALA A 377 -55.38 15.10 -39.09
C ALA A 377 -53.85 15.18 -38.89
N LEU A 378 -53.39 15.73 -37.77
CA LEU A 378 -51.97 15.77 -37.41
C LEU A 378 -51.37 14.36 -37.22
N SER A 379 -52.15 13.41 -36.70
CA SER A 379 -51.69 12.02 -36.60
C SER A 379 -51.48 11.40 -37.98
N VAL A 380 -52.41 11.60 -38.91
CA VAL A 380 -52.32 11.09 -40.29
C VAL A 380 -51.15 11.71 -41.05
N GLU A 381 -50.87 13.00 -40.85
CA GLU A 381 -49.70 13.68 -41.45
C GLU A 381 -48.36 13.11 -40.98
N ARG A 382 -48.29 12.61 -39.73
CA ARG A 382 -47.07 12.08 -39.13
C ARG A 382 -46.78 10.63 -39.56
N GLU A 383 -47.72 9.96 -40.24
CA GLU A 383 -47.50 8.61 -40.75
C GLU A 383 -46.45 8.59 -41.87
N ILE A 384 -45.75 7.45 -42.01
CA ILE A 384 -44.68 7.25 -42.99
C ILE A 384 -45.19 7.41 -44.44
N SER A 385 -46.47 7.14 -44.68
CA SER A 385 -47.15 7.37 -45.95
C SER A 385 -48.52 8.01 -45.72
N PRO A 386 -48.62 9.35 -45.61
CA PRO A 386 -49.85 10.03 -45.25
C PRO A 386 -50.86 9.92 -46.39
N LYS A 387 -52.00 9.28 -46.14
CA LYS A 387 -53.07 9.06 -47.14
C LYS A 387 -54.41 9.51 -46.58
N CYS A 388 -55.26 10.08 -47.43
CA CYS A 388 -56.61 10.45 -47.04
C CYS A 388 -57.41 9.19 -46.65
N PRO A 389 -58.05 9.16 -45.47
CA PRO A 389 -58.84 8.00 -45.03
C PRO A 389 -59.99 7.63 -45.97
N VAL A 390 -60.47 8.61 -46.76
CA VAL A 390 -61.61 8.42 -47.68
C VAL A 390 -61.14 8.10 -49.09
N CYS A 391 -60.38 8.99 -49.74
CA CYS A 391 -59.98 8.79 -51.14
C CYS A 391 -58.63 8.09 -51.34
N ARG A 392 -57.90 7.79 -50.25
CA ARG A 392 -56.57 7.16 -50.24
C ARG A 392 -55.47 7.91 -51.02
N GLN A 393 -55.75 9.13 -51.49
CA GLN A 393 -54.77 9.99 -52.13
C GLN A 393 -53.72 10.44 -51.12
N THR A 394 -52.45 10.48 -51.55
CA THR A 394 -51.34 10.95 -50.72
C THR A 394 -51.53 12.41 -50.32
N ILE A 395 -51.43 12.68 -49.03
CA ILE A 395 -51.61 13.99 -48.43
C ILE A 395 -50.26 14.69 -48.34
N ARG A 396 -50.20 15.99 -48.63
CA ARG A 396 -49.02 16.83 -48.38
C ARG A 396 -49.11 17.60 -47.07
N ASN A 397 -50.30 18.10 -46.76
CA ASN A 397 -50.57 18.89 -45.56
C ASN A 397 -52.09 18.88 -45.29
N SER A 398 -52.51 19.23 -44.08
CA SER A 398 -53.89 19.51 -43.72
C SER A 398 -54.04 20.96 -43.28
N VAL A 399 -55.21 21.53 -43.57
CA VAL A 399 -55.56 22.90 -43.20
C VAL A 399 -56.81 22.86 -42.35
N ARG A 400 -56.79 23.63 -41.26
CA ARG A 400 -57.96 23.82 -40.40
C ARG A 400 -58.94 24.77 -41.07
N ILE A 401 -60.18 24.33 -41.19
CA ILE A 401 -61.32 25.14 -41.66
C ILE A 401 -62.06 25.67 -40.43
N TYR A 402 -62.33 26.97 -40.47
CA TYR A 402 -63.17 27.67 -39.50
C TYR A 402 -64.51 27.93 -40.20
N ASP A 403 -65.61 27.50 -39.60
CA ASP A 403 -66.95 27.86 -40.09
C ASP A 403 -67.20 29.32 -39.72
N ALA A 404 -67.93 30.05 -40.57
CA ALA A 404 -68.25 31.47 -40.40
C ALA A 404 -69.39 31.71 -39.41
#